data_AF-A0A969JXA0-F1
#
_entry.id   AF-A0A969JXA0-F1
#
_cell.length_a   1.000
_cell.length_b   1.000
_cell.length_c   1.000
_cell.angle_alpha   90.00
_cell.angle_beta   90.00
_cell.angle_gamma   90.00
#
_symmetry.space_group_name_H-M   'P 1'
#
loop_
_entity.id
_entity.type
_entity.pdbx_description
1 polymer ?
#
loop_
_entity_poly.entity_id
_entity_poly.type
_entity_poly.pdbx_seq_one_letter_code
_entity_poly.pdbx_strand_id
1 'polypeptide(L)'
;MGTTKQALIEQITEVFRLHGFAGATLAQLSAATGLKRASLYHHFPGGKADMANEALIAALTEMNDLALTRLAGPQGASLRLDGFIEGFPLRPGSAGAGASSSRWR
;
A
#
# COMPACT_ATOMS: atom_id res chain seq x y z
N MET A 1 23.86 -10.08 2.68
CA MET A 1 22.60 -10.32 3.41
C MET A 1 21.52 -10.53 2.38
N GLY A 2 20.89 -11.71 2.33
CA GLY A 2 19.85 -11.98 1.34
C GLY A 2 18.63 -11.09 1.62
N THR A 3 18.21 -10.31 0.64
CA THR A 3 16.96 -9.54 0.72
C THR A 3 15.80 -10.51 0.67
N THR A 4 14.91 -10.43 1.67
CA THR A 4 13.70 -11.26 1.70
C THR A 4 12.76 -10.84 0.57
N LYS A 5 11.93 -11.77 0.07
CA LYS A 5 10.94 -11.46 -0.98
C LYS A 5 10.05 -10.27 -0.58
N GLN A 6 9.69 -10.16 0.70
CA GLN A 6 8.95 -9.04 1.28
C GLN A 6 9.65 -7.69 1.04
N ALA A 7 10.94 -7.58 1.37
CA ALA A 7 11.70 -6.34 1.20
C ALA A 7 11.80 -5.93 -0.28
N LEU A 8 11.90 -6.89 -1.20
CA LEU A 8 11.84 -6.61 -2.63
C LEU A 8 10.47 -6.04 -3.03
N ILE A 9 9.38 -6.62 -2.51
CA ILE A 9 8.02 -6.14 -2.79
C ILE A 9 7.85 -4.71 -2.29
N GLU A 10 8.32 -4.36 -1.09
CA GLU A 10 8.27 -2.99 -0.57
C GLU A 10 8.98 -1.98 -1.50
N GLN A 11 10.19 -2.32 -1.95
CA GLN A 11 10.96 -1.48 -2.87
C GLN A 11 10.27 -1.34 -4.24
N ILE A 12 9.67 -2.43 -4.75
CA ILE A 12 8.94 -2.46 -6.01
C ILE A 12 7.64 -1.64 -5.91
N THR A 13 6.92 -1.77 -4.80
CA THR A 13 5.69 -1.01 -4.52
C THR A 13 5.95 0.48 -4.62
N GLU A 14 7.09 0.96 -4.09
CA GLU A 14 7.43 2.38 -4.16
C GLU A 14 7.64 2.86 -5.61
N VAL A 15 8.30 2.06 -6.46
CA VAL A 15 8.46 2.40 -7.88
C VAL A 15 7.11 2.50 -8.58
N PHE A 16 6.19 1.57 -8.32
CA PHE A 16 4.85 1.62 -8.89
C PHE A 16 4.01 2.78 -8.33
N ARG A 17 4.19 3.13 -7.06
CA ARG A 17 3.51 4.25 -6.42
C ARG A 17 3.91 5.59 -7.06
N LEU A 18 5.19 5.76 -7.39
CA LEU A 18 5.73 6.99 -7.96
C LEU A 18 5.46 7.13 -9.46
N HIS A 19 5.51 6.03 -10.22
CA HIS A 19 5.49 6.06 -11.68
C HIS A 19 4.23 5.45 -12.31
N GLY A 20 3.37 4.83 -11.51
CA GLY A 20 2.28 4.00 -11.99
C GLY A 20 2.76 2.74 -12.71
N PHE A 21 1.82 1.84 -13.04
CA PHE A 21 2.16 0.61 -13.75
C PHE A 21 2.79 0.90 -15.12
N ALA A 22 2.16 1.72 -15.96
CA ALA A 22 2.67 1.98 -17.31
C ALA A 22 4.05 2.67 -17.30
N GLY A 23 4.26 3.65 -16.41
CA GLY A 23 5.48 4.45 -16.33
C GLY A 23 6.65 3.76 -15.64
N ALA A 24 6.42 2.75 -14.80
CA ALA A 24 7.50 2.00 -14.17
C ALA A 24 8.30 1.18 -15.20
N THR A 25 9.63 1.30 -15.17
CA THR A 25 10.53 0.55 -16.05
C THR A 25 11.30 -0.52 -15.28
N LEU A 26 11.74 -1.58 -15.98
CA LEU A 26 12.60 -2.60 -15.38
C LEU A 26 13.95 -2.05 -14.91
N ALA A 27 14.42 -0.95 -15.49
CA ALA A 27 15.63 -0.26 -15.03
C ALA A 27 15.42 0.40 -13.65
N GLN A 28 14.30 1.10 -13.46
CA GLN A 28 13.94 1.67 -12.15
C GLN A 28 13.73 0.59 -11.10
N LEU A 29 13.04 -0.51 -11.45
CA LEU A 29 12.85 -1.66 -10.55
C LEU A 29 14.17 -2.32 -10.17
N SER A 30 15.09 -2.47 -11.13
CA SER A 30 16.45 -2.99 -10.88
C SER A 30 17.25 -2.06 -9.96
N ALA A 31 17.16 -0.75 -10.18
CA ALA A 31 17.84 0.24 -9.35
C ALA A 31 17.30 0.26 -7.92
N ALA A 32 15.99 0.21 -7.74
CA ALA A 32 15.34 0.22 -6.43
C ALA A 32 15.65 -1.03 -5.60
N THR A 33 15.73 -2.20 -6.25
CA THR A 33 15.96 -3.49 -5.58
C THR A 33 17.45 -3.85 -5.46
N GLY A 34 18.33 -3.17 -6.21
CA GLY A 34 19.73 -3.57 -6.38
C GLY A 34 19.92 -4.86 -7.18
N LEU A 35 18.85 -5.44 -7.73
CA LEU A 35 18.90 -6.68 -8.50
C LEU A 35 19.11 -6.39 -9.98
N LYS A 36 19.86 -7.28 -10.63
CA LYS A 36 19.91 -7.30 -12.11
C LYS A 36 18.58 -7.80 -12.66
N ARG A 37 18.26 -7.39 -13.89
CA ARG A 37 17.05 -7.82 -14.61
C ARG A 37 16.85 -9.35 -14.61
N ALA A 38 17.90 -10.14 -14.85
CA ALA A 38 17.81 -11.60 -14.81
C ALA A 38 17.39 -12.15 -13.43
N SER A 39 17.91 -11.57 -12.34
CA SER A 39 17.52 -11.92 -10.98
C SER A 39 16.07 -11.54 -10.70
N LEU A 40 15.62 -10.38 -11.18
CA LEU A 40 14.21 -9.99 -11.09
C LEU A 40 13.28 -10.99 -11.78
N TYR A 41 13.61 -11.46 -12.99
CA TYR A 41 12.83 -12.51 -13.64
C TYR A 41 12.91 -13.86 -12.93
N HIS A 42 13.97 -14.14 -12.18
CA HIS A 42 14.05 -15.34 -11.35
C HIS A 42 13.08 -15.27 -10.16
N HIS A 43 12.99 -14.10 -9.49
CA HIS A 43 12.07 -13.90 -8.38
C HIS A 43 10.61 -13.71 -8.82
N PHE A 44 10.41 -13.11 -10.00
CA PHE A 44 9.10 -12.78 -10.57
C PHE A 44 9.05 -13.26 -12.03
N PRO A 45 8.75 -14.56 -12.27
CA PRO A 45 8.77 -15.15 -13.60
C PRO A 45 7.83 -14.46 -14.60
N GLY A 46 6.70 -13.91 -14.12
CA GLY A 46 5.79 -13.11 -14.95
C GLY A 46 6.26 -11.66 -15.20
N GLY A 47 7.46 -11.31 -14.75
CA GLY A 47 8.10 -10.03 -14.96
C GLY A 47 7.36 -8.88 -14.26
N LYS A 48 7.28 -7.74 -14.94
CA LYS A 48 6.71 -6.50 -14.40
C LYS A 48 5.25 -6.65 -13.95
N ALA A 49 4.45 -7.48 -14.64
CA ALA A 49 3.05 -7.71 -14.27
C ALA A 49 2.94 -8.47 -12.93
N ASP A 50 3.76 -9.51 -12.76
CA ASP A 50 3.83 -10.31 -11.54
C ASP A 50 4.34 -9.47 -10.34
N MET A 51 5.38 -8.67 -10.57
CA MET A 51 5.85 -7.67 -9.60
C MET A 51 4.76 -6.69 -9.17
N ALA A 52 3.96 -6.17 -10.11
CA ALA A 52 2.87 -5.25 -9.81
C ALA A 52 1.73 -5.93 -9.05
N ASN A 53 1.44 -7.19 -9.39
CA ASN A 53 0.42 -7.98 -8.70
C ASN A 53 0.81 -8.23 -7.23
N GLU A 54 2.04 -8.64 -6.98
CA GLU A 54 2.57 -8.84 -5.62
C GLU A 54 2.57 -7.53 -4.82
N ALA A 55 3.00 -6.42 -5.43
CA ALA A 55 2.93 -5.09 -4.83
C ALA A 55 1.49 -4.67 -4.46
N LEU A 56 0.54 -4.94 -5.36
CA LEU A 56 -0.89 -4.66 -5.12
C LEU A 56 -1.45 -5.52 -3.99
N ILE A 57 -1.16 -6.82 -3.99
CA ILE A 57 -1.60 -7.74 -2.93
C ILE A 57 -1.04 -7.28 -1.57
N ALA A 58 0.23 -6.89 -1.50
CA ALA A 58 0.82 -6.38 -0.28
C ALA A 58 0.10 -5.12 0.22
N ALA A 59 -0.15 -4.15 -0.66
CA ALA A 59 -0.86 -2.92 -0.31
C ALA A 59 -2.31 -3.18 0.15
N LEU A 60 -3.02 -4.10 -0.51
CA LEU A 60 -4.38 -4.50 -0.13
C LEU A 60 -4.41 -5.21 1.23
N THR A 61 -3.42 -6.06 1.49
CA THR A 61 -3.28 -6.77 2.78
C THR A 61 -3.03 -5.79 3.91
N GLU A 62 -2.10 -4.85 3.72
CA GLU A 62 -1.82 -3.79 4.68
C GLU A 62 -3.07 -2.93 4.93
N MET A 63 -3.77 -2.52 3.87
CA MET A 63 -5.01 -1.76 4.00
C MET A 63 -6.08 -2.54 4.78
N ASN A 64 -6.24 -3.84 4.51
CA ASN A 64 -7.18 -4.70 5.23
C ASN A 64 -6.83 -4.80 6.73
N ASP A 65 -5.55 -4.93 7.05
CA ASP A 65 -5.08 -5.01 8.44
C ASP A 65 -5.27 -3.69 9.19
N LEU A 66 -5.04 -2.57 8.50
CA LEU A 66 -5.28 -1.24 9.07
C LEU A 66 -6.77 -0.94 9.23
N ALA A 67 -7.62 -1.42 8.34
CA ALA A 67 -9.02 -1.05 8.33
C ALA A 67 -9.93 -2.14 8.92
N LEU A 68 -10.04 -3.25 8.21
CA LEU A 68 -11.07 -4.26 8.44
C LEU A 68 -10.77 -5.12 9.66
N THR A 69 -9.50 -5.42 9.94
CA THR A 69 -9.12 -6.15 11.16
C THR A 69 -9.47 -5.35 12.42
N ARG A 70 -9.38 -4.02 12.40
CA ARG A 70 -9.79 -3.15 13.53
C ARG A 70 -11.32 -3.18 13.73
N LEU A 71 -12.09 -3.22 12.64
CA LEU A 71 -13.55 -3.39 12.71
C LEU A 71 -13.98 -4.74 13.30
N ALA A 72 -13.20 -5.79 13.05
CA ALA A 72 -13.46 -7.15 13.55
C ALA A 72 -12.97 -7.39 14.99
N GLY A 73 -12.33 -6.40 15.61
CA GLY A 73 -11.77 -6.52 16.96
C GLY A 73 -12.82 -6.75 18.06
N PRO A 74 -12.39 -7.18 19.26
CA PRO A 74 -13.29 -7.46 20.39
C PRO A 74 -13.80 -6.19 21.10
N GLN A 75 -13.42 -4.99 20.66
CA GLN A 75 -13.80 -3.74 21.30
C GLN A 75 -15.29 -3.40 21.08
N GLY A 76 -15.82 -2.50 21.91
CA GLY A 76 -17.17 -1.95 21.70
C GLY A 76 -17.30 -1.25 20.35
N ALA A 77 -18.52 -1.24 19.79
CA ALA A 77 -18.77 -0.79 18.41
C ALA A 77 -18.18 0.58 18.08
N SER A 78 -18.31 1.57 18.96
CA SER A 78 -17.76 2.92 18.75
C SER A 78 -16.23 2.92 18.62
N LEU A 79 -15.52 2.22 19.51
CA LEU A 79 -14.05 2.14 19.45
C LEU A 79 -13.54 1.45 18.19
N ARG A 80 -14.29 0.47 17.66
CA ARG A 80 -13.94 -0.18 16.39
C ARG A 80 -14.11 0.75 15.21
N LEU A 81 -15.18 1.56 15.20
CA LEU A 81 -15.40 2.58 14.18
C LEU A 81 -14.33 3.67 14.24
N ASP A 82 -13.96 4.13 15.43
CA ASP A 82 -12.89 5.12 15.62
C ASP A 82 -11.56 4.59 15.09
N GLY A 83 -11.17 3.35 15.47
CA GLY A 83 -9.95 2.72 14.98
C GLY A 83 -9.93 2.44 13.47
N PHE A 84 -11.09 2.20 12.86
CA PHE A 84 -11.21 2.10 11.40
C PHE A 84 -11.02 3.46 10.71
N ILE A 85 -11.64 4.52 11.23
CA ILE A 85 -11.51 5.88 10.69
C ILE A 85 -10.05 6.35 10.81
N GLU A 86 -9.40 6.12 11.95
CA GLU A 86 -7.98 6.42 12.16
C GLU A 86 -7.06 5.60 11.25
N GLY A 87 -7.43 4.35 10.96
CA GLY A 87 -6.69 3.46 10.07
C GLY A 87 -6.63 3.93 8.61
N PHE A 88 -7.52 4.84 8.22
CA PHE A 88 -7.47 5.54 6.94
C PHE A 88 -7.08 7.00 7.17
N PRO A 89 -5.79 7.39 7.09
CA PRO A 89 -5.45 8.80 7.00
C PRO A 89 -6.10 9.33 5.71
N LEU A 90 -7.19 10.09 5.88
CA LEU A 90 -7.78 10.88 4.80
C LEU A 90 -6.63 11.67 4.19
N ARG A 91 -6.40 11.50 2.89
CA ARG A 91 -5.34 12.21 2.17
C ARG A 91 -5.43 13.70 2.55
N PRO A 92 -4.38 14.32 3.13
CA PRO A 92 -4.46 15.73 3.49
C PRO A 92 -4.84 16.52 2.23
N GLY A 93 -6.03 17.14 2.26
CA GLY A 93 -6.67 17.78 1.10
C GLY A 93 -8.00 17.18 0.62
N SER A 94 -8.53 16.11 1.22
CA SER A 94 -9.93 15.68 0.97
C SER A 94 -10.96 16.34 1.89
N ALA A 95 -10.52 17.08 2.92
CA ALA A 95 -11.38 17.93 3.73
C ALA A 95 -11.66 19.26 3.00
N GLY A 96 -12.49 19.19 1.96
CA GLY A 96 -13.12 20.33 1.34
C GLY A 96 -14.60 20.38 1.71
N ALA A 97 -14.97 21.41 2.47
CA ALA A 97 -16.34 21.85 2.76
C ALA A 97 -17.16 21.03 3.78
N GLY A 98 -17.39 21.66 4.95
CA GLY A 98 -18.69 21.58 5.62
C GLY A 98 -18.76 20.78 6.92
N ALA A 99 -18.05 21.21 7.95
CA ALA A 99 -18.45 20.92 9.33
C ALA A 99 -18.41 22.19 10.18
N SER A 100 -19.23 23.17 9.80
CA SER A 100 -19.66 24.24 10.70
C SER A 100 -20.75 23.69 11.63
N SER A 101 -20.36 22.91 12.64
CA SER A 101 -21.26 22.47 13.71
C SER A 101 -21.38 23.55 14.79
N SER A 102 -22.02 24.66 14.43
CA SER A 102 -22.46 25.70 15.36
C SER A 102 -23.93 26.03 15.08
N ARG A 103 -24.79 24.99 15.11
CA ARG A 103 -26.23 25.19 14.98
C ARG A 103 -27.05 24.01 15.51
N TRP A 104 -26.96 23.72 16.80
CA TRP A 104 -28.07 23.10 17.54
C TRP A 104 -28.14 23.77 18.92
N ARG A 105 -28.99 24.80 18.97
CA ARG A 105 -29.69 25.24 20.19
C ARG A 105 -31.06 24.57 20.17
#